data_AF-A0A3P9BXJ5-F1
#
_entry.id   AF-A0A3P9BXJ5-F1
#
_cell.length_a   1.000
_cell.length_b   1.000
_cell.length_c   1.000
_cell.angle_alpha   90.00
_cell.angle_beta   90.00
_cell.angle_gamma   90.00
#
_symmetry.space_group_name_H-M   'P 1'
#
loop_
_entity.id
_entity.type
_entity.pdbx_description
1 polymer ?
#
loop_
_entity_poly.entity_id
_entity_poly.type
_entity_poly.pdbx_seq_one_letter_code
_entity_poly.pdbx_strand_id
1 'polypeptide(L)'
;MLGYRKTTKRKPKATCKQVDSLCISEISLVNHFPKVGKINTGLCLNLRKLHWFDSADPDTFFPRCYRLAALDERHAFIDDYRRTACTSLLKYIVEKDQYVQGERISKKKQSKRQSSPVNISQTINKALKVCEDFLQSLEHSDIDTNLETQQTPAQEWAEFLDSYYLVVHGGAEIDSSDYLVIHCKAMLQRMKIVNPQLEIEGIHNIWIIKPGAKSRGRGIKCANRLDQILDLVKGDPKLIKENKWVVQKYLERPFLIHDTKFDVRQWFLVTDWNPLTVWFYKKCYLRFSTHSMHLCNNSIQKSLRPLLQRHGSIPVDNMWSVDQFKTFLCTKDRERALIYALQTAQDLIESRKNTFELYGADFMLDRDLHPWLLEINSSPTMAPSTPVTAHLCAAVQEDTLRVVLDRRVKRTANTGDFQLIYKKVRNSFPFVMLYFLSMCTTVRVEGFRVKCPYSLPPLKSSSCAVPKHRSPSKTRVPQQKK
;
A
#
# COMPACT_ATOMS: atom_id res chain seq x y z
N MET A 1 -40.54 46.46 -4.15
CA MET A 1 -40.97 46.13 -2.77
C MET A 1 -40.17 44.93 -2.29
N LEU A 2 -39.19 45.19 -1.42
CA LEU A 2 -38.39 44.19 -0.70
C LEU A 2 -39.20 43.70 0.52
N GLY A 3 -39.48 42.40 0.59
CA GLY A 3 -39.99 41.75 1.81
C GLY A 3 -38.84 41.15 2.60
N TYR A 4 -38.34 41.90 3.59
CA TYR A 4 -37.39 41.41 4.60
C TYR A 4 -38.12 40.60 5.68
N ARG A 5 -37.64 39.40 6.00
CA ARG A 5 -37.70 38.86 7.36
C ARG A 5 -36.33 38.25 7.74
N LYS A 6 -35.77 38.84 8.80
CA LYS A 6 -34.50 38.57 9.51
C LYS A 6 -34.27 37.04 9.64
N THR A 7 -33.09 36.46 9.36
CA THR A 7 -31.81 36.66 10.09
C THR A 7 -30.57 36.25 9.27
N THR A 8 -29.59 37.16 9.24
CA THR A 8 -28.12 36.99 9.19
C THR A 8 -27.44 36.09 8.12
N LYS A 9 -26.72 36.78 7.22
CA LYS A 9 -25.49 36.39 6.50
C LYS A 9 -24.82 35.10 7.02
N ARG A 10 -24.61 34.11 6.13
CA ARG A 10 -23.37 33.31 6.01
C ARG A 10 -23.51 32.30 4.86
N LYS A 11 -22.53 32.30 3.95
CA LYS A 11 -22.26 31.14 3.07
C LYS A 11 -22.13 29.90 3.99
N PRO A 12 -22.88 28.81 3.80
CA PRO A 12 -22.75 27.65 4.67
C PRO A 12 -21.42 26.95 4.35
N LYS A 13 -20.39 27.22 5.16
CA LYS A 13 -19.28 26.26 5.35
C LYS A 13 -19.83 25.19 6.28
N ALA A 14 -20.31 24.09 5.73
CA ALA A 14 -20.79 22.97 6.51
C ALA A 14 -19.61 22.06 6.91
N THR A 15 -19.58 21.66 8.19
CA THR A 15 -18.74 20.56 8.65
C THR A 15 -19.55 19.27 8.65
N CYS A 16 -19.23 18.33 7.74
CA CYS A 16 -19.62 16.91 7.62
C CYS A 16 -21.11 16.49 7.75
N LYS A 17 -22.01 17.28 8.35
CA LYS A 17 -23.41 16.90 8.65
C LYS A 17 -24.44 18.05 8.59
N GLN A 18 -24.08 19.25 8.16
CA GLN A 18 -24.92 20.44 8.39
C GLN A 18 -25.85 20.85 7.23
N VAL A 19 -25.89 20.13 6.11
CA VAL A 19 -26.81 20.46 5.02
C VAL A 19 -27.50 19.21 4.51
N ASP A 20 -28.83 19.17 4.64
CA ASP A 20 -29.65 18.17 3.95
C ASP A 20 -29.54 18.40 2.45
N SER A 21 -28.79 17.52 1.78
CA SER A 21 -28.51 17.63 0.34
C SER A 21 -29.78 17.58 -0.51
N LEU A 22 -30.91 17.10 0.00
CA LEU A 22 -32.17 17.01 -0.74
C LEU A 22 -32.92 18.36 -0.86
N CYS A 23 -32.59 19.36 -0.04
CA CYS A 23 -33.33 20.65 0.02
C CYS A 23 -32.53 21.85 -0.53
N ILE A 24 -31.46 21.62 -1.27
CA ILE A 24 -30.57 22.68 -1.77
C ILE A 24 -30.98 23.06 -3.20
N SER A 25 -31.21 24.36 -3.46
CA SER A 25 -31.51 24.89 -4.80
C SER A 25 -30.38 24.58 -5.80
N GLU A 26 -30.72 24.39 -7.08
CA GLU A 26 -29.74 24.04 -8.13
C GLU A 26 -28.58 25.04 -8.28
N ILE A 27 -28.73 26.27 -7.77
CA ILE A 27 -27.76 27.36 -7.89
C ILE A 27 -26.73 27.37 -6.73
N SER A 28 -27.03 26.67 -5.63
CA SER A 28 -26.20 26.72 -4.43
C SER A 28 -24.94 25.84 -4.57
N LEU A 29 -23.78 26.42 -4.22
CA LEU A 29 -22.50 25.72 -4.16
C LEU A 29 -22.31 25.03 -2.80
N VAL A 30 -21.97 23.75 -2.82
CA VAL A 30 -21.73 22.95 -1.60
C VAL A 30 -20.35 22.33 -1.64
N ASN A 31 -19.64 22.35 -0.51
CA ASN A 31 -18.27 21.86 -0.39
C ASN A 31 -18.17 20.36 -0.06
N HIS A 32 -19.26 19.59 -0.16
CA HIS A 32 -19.33 18.14 0.08
C HIS A 32 -20.24 17.47 -0.96
N PHE A 33 -19.91 16.24 -1.38
CA PHE A 33 -20.80 15.43 -2.22
C PHE A 33 -21.90 14.72 -1.38
N PRO A 34 -23.11 14.45 -1.95
CA PRO A 34 -24.27 13.92 -1.23
C PRO A 34 -24.06 12.55 -0.57
N LYS A 35 -23.24 11.69 -1.20
CA LYS A 35 -22.83 10.40 -0.65
C LYS A 35 -21.31 10.33 -0.59
N VAL A 36 -20.74 10.64 0.57
CA VAL A 36 -19.40 10.15 0.90
C VAL A 36 -19.57 8.71 1.38
N GLY A 37 -19.75 7.77 0.44
CA GLY A 37 -19.44 6.38 0.74
C GLY A 37 -18.01 6.39 1.30
N LYS A 38 -17.82 5.91 2.53
CA LYS A 38 -16.58 6.12 3.31
C LYS A 38 -15.34 5.71 2.49
N ILE A 39 -14.73 6.67 1.78
CA ILE A 39 -13.58 6.46 0.91
C ILE A 39 -12.48 5.75 1.71
N ASN A 40 -12.31 6.13 2.99
CA ASN A 40 -11.33 5.55 3.92
C ASN A 40 -11.54 4.06 4.22
N THR A 41 -12.79 3.59 4.39
CA THR A 41 -13.04 2.16 4.70
C THR A 41 -13.22 1.31 3.44
N GLY A 42 -13.39 1.96 2.27
CA GLY A 42 -13.56 1.30 0.96
C GLY A 42 -12.30 1.31 0.08
N LEU A 43 -11.27 2.11 0.40
CA LEU A 43 -10.08 2.25 -0.44
C LEU A 43 -9.43 0.90 -0.78
N CYS A 44 -9.34 0.01 0.21
CA CYS A 44 -8.85 -1.37 0.02
C CYS A 44 -9.63 -2.14 -1.05
N LEU A 45 -10.97 -2.03 -1.05
CA LEU A 45 -11.84 -2.68 -2.02
C LEU A 45 -11.78 -2.02 -3.40
N ASN A 46 -11.66 -0.70 -3.43
CA ASN A 46 -11.66 0.07 -4.67
C ASN A 46 -10.38 -0.18 -5.45
N LEU A 47 -9.23 -0.18 -4.79
CA LEU A 47 -7.94 -0.41 -5.44
C LEU A 47 -7.82 -1.83 -6.04
N ARG A 48 -8.50 -2.83 -5.49
CA ARG A 48 -8.56 -4.16 -6.13
C ARG A 48 -9.28 -4.15 -7.48
N LYS A 49 -10.20 -3.21 -7.67
CA LYS A 49 -10.91 -3.00 -8.94
C LYS A 49 -10.16 -2.06 -9.89
N LEU A 50 -8.95 -1.59 -9.52
CA LEU A 50 -8.18 -0.64 -10.34
C LEU A 50 -7.96 -1.14 -11.77
N HIS A 51 -7.76 -2.44 -11.95
CA HIS A 51 -7.57 -3.07 -13.27
C HIS A 51 -8.74 -2.87 -14.26
N TRP A 52 -9.93 -2.51 -13.79
CA TRP A 52 -11.06 -2.12 -14.66
C TRP A 52 -10.94 -0.69 -15.21
N PHE A 53 -10.09 0.13 -14.61
CA PHE A 53 -9.96 1.57 -14.90
C PHE A 53 -8.58 1.97 -15.40
N ASP A 54 -7.53 1.27 -14.98
CA ASP A 54 -6.13 1.55 -15.30
C ASP A 54 -5.30 0.26 -15.27
N SER A 55 -4.16 0.22 -15.98
CA SER A 55 -3.26 -0.94 -15.99
C SER A 55 -2.26 -0.95 -14.84
N ALA A 56 -2.22 0.11 -14.04
CA ALA A 56 -1.37 0.21 -12.85
C ALA A 56 -1.70 -0.88 -11.82
N ASP A 57 -0.65 -1.45 -11.24
CA ASP A 57 -0.75 -2.41 -10.14
C ASP A 57 -0.89 -1.66 -8.80
N PRO A 58 -1.99 -1.83 -8.05
CA PRO A 58 -2.18 -1.18 -6.76
C PRO A 58 -1.08 -1.52 -5.74
N ASP A 59 -0.46 -2.70 -5.83
CA ASP A 59 0.57 -3.13 -4.88
C ASP A 59 1.89 -2.36 -5.04
N THR A 60 2.03 -1.54 -6.10
CA THR A 60 3.20 -0.67 -6.32
C THR A 60 3.14 0.67 -5.59
N PHE A 61 1.97 1.06 -5.06
CA PHE A 61 1.79 2.36 -4.40
C PHE A 61 0.85 2.32 -3.19
N PHE A 62 0.21 1.19 -2.90
CA PHE A 62 -0.67 1.03 -1.75
C PHE A 62 -0.31 -0.27 -1.00
N PRO A 63 0.01 -0.20 0.30
CA PRO A 63 0.32 -1.41 1.06
C PRO A 63 -0.87 -2.36 1.09
N ARG A 64 -0.61 -3.62 0.75
CA ARG A 64 -1.64 -4.66 0.63
C ARG A 64 -2.48 -4.77 1.89
N CYS A 65 -3.76 -5.07 1.72
CA CYS A 65 -4.75 -5.05 2.79
C CYS A 65 -5.86 -6.08 2.57
N TYR A 66 -6.47 -6.50 3.67
CA TYR A 66 -7.50 -7.53 3.71
C TYR A 66 -8.59 -7.18 4.72
N ARG A 67 -9.83 -7.53 4.41
CA ARG A 67 -10.97 -7.49 5.34
C ARG A 67 -11.14 -8.84 6.00
N LEU A 68 -10.77 -8.95 7.27
CA LEU A 68 -10.81 -10.22 7.99
C LEU A 68 -12.23 -10.76 8.26
N ALA A 69 -13.25 -9.94 8.02
CA ALA A 69 -14.65 -10.34 8.10
C ALA A 69 -15.13 -11.15 6.87
N ALA A 70 -14.47 -11.01 5.71
CA ALA A 70 -14.77 -11.81 4.53
C ALA A 70 -13.91 -13.08 4.55
N LEU A 71 -14.53 -14.25 4.37
CA LEU A 71 -13.85 -15.54 4.58
C LEU A 71 -12.72 -15.78 3.56
N ASP A 72 -12.98 -15.47 2.30
CA ASP A 72 -12.01 -15.48 1.20
C ASP A 72 -10.82 -14.55 1.47
N GLU A 73 -11.09 -13.32 1.89
CA GLU A 73 -10.03 -12.35 2.22
C GLU A 73 -9.24 -12.75 3.47
N ARG A 74 -9.89 -13.40 4.44
CA ARG A 74 -9.22 -13.92 5.64
C ARG A 74 -8.27 -15.05 5.29
N HIS A 75 -8.65 -15.97 4.40
CA HIS A 75 -7.75 -17.01 3.91
C HIS A 75 -6.58 -16.41 3.13
N ALA A 76 -6.87 -15.48 2.20
CA ALA A 76 -5.83 -14.78 1.44
C ALA A 76 -4.83 -14.05 2.35
N PHE A 77 -5.31 -13.43 3.44
CA PHE A 77 -4.47 -12.83 4.47
C PHE A 77 -3.58 -13.85 5.19
N ILE A 78 -4.12 -15.00 5.58
CA ILE A 78 -3.34 -16.05 6.28
C ILE A 78 -2.22 -16.56 5.38
N ASP A 79 -2.50 -16.78 4.10
CA ASP A 79 -1.50 -17.25 3.14
C ASP A 79 -0.44 -16.19 2.84
N ASP A 80 -0.84 -14.93 2.72
CA ASP A 80 0.10 -13.81 2.59
C ASP A 80 0.96 -13.65 3.84
N TYR A 81 0.37 -13.75 5.04
CA TYR A 81 1.11 -13.70 6.29
C TYR A 81 2.20 -14.79 6.35
N ARG A 82 1.84 -16.02 5.97
CA ARG A 82 2.74 -17.18 5.92
C ARG A 82 3.86 -16.98 4.91
N ARG A 83 3.55 -16.56 3.67
CA ARG A 83 4.57 -16.24 2.65
C ARG A 83 5.47 -15.09 3.09
N THR A 84 4.91 -14.06 3.73
CA THR A 84 5.67 -12.92 4.27
C THR A 84 6.61 -13.38 5.39
N ALA A 85 6.21 -14.34 6.23
CA ALA A 85 7.11 -14.94 7.23
C ALA A 85 8.27 -15.70 6.58
N CYS A 86 8.01 -16.44 5.47
CA CYS A 86 9.06 -17.07 4.67
C CYS A 86 10.05 -16.04 4.13
N THR A 87 9.60 -15.01 3.40
CA THR A 87 10.51 -13.99 2.85
C THR A 87 11.23 -13.21 3.96
N SER A 88 10.58 -12.98 5.09
CA SER A 88 11.16 -12.33 6.27
C SER A 88 12.30 -13.15 6.88
N LEU A 89 12.13 -14.48 7.00
CA LEU A 89 13.19 -15.37 7.49
C LEU A 89 14.40 -15.35 6.54
N LEU A 90 14.16 -15.45 5.23
CA LEU A 90 15.24 -15.39 4.23
C LEU A 90 16.00 -14.06 4.32
N LYS A 91 15.29 -12.92 4.45
CA LYS A 91 15.91 -11.60 4.63
C LYS A 91 16.73 -11.52 5.91
N TYR A 92 16.19 -12.02 7.03
CA TYR A 92 16.89 -12.02 8.31
C TYR A 92 18.23 -12.75 8.23
N ILE A 93 18.27 -13.92 7.58
CA ILE A 93 19.49 -14.71 7.40
C ILE A 93 20.52 -13.95 6.57
N VAL A 94 20.08 -13.34 5.46
CA VAL A 94 20.95 -12.55 4.58
C VAL A 94 21.51 -11.32 5.29
N GLU A 95 20.68 -10.60 6.06
CA GLU A 95 21.08 -9.40 6.79
C GLU A 95 22.03 -9.73 7.96
N LYS A 96 21.81 -10.86 8.64
CA LYS A 96 22.72 -11.36 9.68
C LYS A 96 24.09 -11.74 9.14
N ASP A 97 24.15 -12.44 8.01
CA ASP A 97 25.41 -12.76 7.33
C ASP A 97 26.19 -11.50 6.97
N GLN A 98 25.53 -10.50 6.38
CA GLN A 98 26.16 -9.22 6.05
C GLN A 98 26.73 -8.49 7.27
N TYR A 99 26.00 -8.51 8.40
CA TYR A 99 26.45 -7.94 9.66
C TYR A 99 27.70 -8.65 10.20
N VAL A 100 27.67 -9.99 10.25
CA VAL A 100 28.80 -10.81 10.75
C VAL A 100 30.05 -10.61 9.89
N GLN A 101 29.89 -10.53 8.56
CA GLN A 101 31.00 -10.23 7.65
C GLN A 101 31.58 -8.82 7.91
N GLY A 102 30.73 -7.83 8.14
CA GLY A 102 31.15 -6.46 8.49
C GLY A 102 31.88 -6.35 9.84
N GLU A 103 31.46 -7.10 10.86
CA GLU A 103 32.14 -7.14 12.17
C GLU A 103 33.46 -7.89 12.12
N ARG A 104 33.57 -8.99 11.34
CA ARG A 104 34.83 -9.70 11.11
C ARG A 104 35.90 -8.78 10.51
N ILE A 105 35.49 -7.87 9.63
CA ILE A 105 36.36 -6.84 9.04
C ILE A 105 36.74 -5.76 10.08
N SER A 106 35.87 -5.50 11.07
CA SER A 106 36.01 -4.38 12.03
C SER A 106 36.66 -4.73 13.40
N LYS A 107 37.18 -5.96 13.59
CA LYS A 107 37.95 -6.40 14.78
C LYS A 107 37.37 -6.02 16.16
N LYS A 108 36.05 -6.04 16.38
CA LYS A 108 35.46 -5.94 17.74
C LYS A 108 34.98 -7.31 18.20
N LYS A 109 35.69 -7.93 19.15
CA LYS A 109 35.24 -9.13 19.88
C LYS A 109 34.19 -8.71 20.90
N GLN A 110 32.93 -9.11 20.72
CA GLN A 110 31.93 -9.07 21.79
C GLN A 110 31.80 -10.43 22.48
N SER A 111 31.48 -10.38 23.77
CA SER A 111 31.31 -11.54 24.66
C SER A 111 30.10 -12.39 24.25
N LYS A 112 30.32 -13.67 24.02
CA LYS A 112 29.27 -14.65 23.64
C LYS A 112 28.23 -14.82 24.75
N ARG A 113 26.95 -14.75 24.39
CA ARG A 113 25.84 -15.27 25.21
C ARG A 113 25.87 -16.81 25.15
N GLN A 114 25.51 -17.45 26.26
CA GLN A 114 25.59 -18.90 26.50
C GLN A 114 24.38 -19.69 25.93
N SER A 115 23.89 -19.38 24.73
CA SER A 115 22.83 -20.20 24.10
C SER A 115 23.41 -21.07 22.99
N SER A 116 23.11 -22.37 23.00
CA SER A 116 23.42 -23.25 21.87
C SER A 116 22.67 -22.77 20.62
N PRO A 117 23.35 -22.62 19.46
CA PRO A 117 22.70 -22.15 18.25
C PRO A 117 21.64 -23.14 17.77
N VAL A 118 20.51 -22.62 17.30
CA VAL A 118 19.40 -23.40 16.78
C VAL A 118 19.68 -23.78 15.33
N ASN A 119 19.59 -25.08 15.01
CA ASN A 119 19.66 -25.53 13.62
C ASN A 119 18.32 -25.25 12.93
N ILE A 120 18.35 -24.34 11.95
CA ILE A 120 17.15 -23.89 11.23
C ILE A 120 17.15 -24.33 9.76
N SER A 121 18.02 -25.26 9.36
CA SER A 121 18.22 -25.64 7.96
C SER A 121 16.92 -26.14 7.31
N GLN A 122 16.13 -26.94 8.03
CA GLN A 122 14.83 -27.41 7.57
C GLN A 122 13.82 -26.27 7.41
N THR A 123 13.78 -25.34 8.36
CA THR A 123 12.93 -24.15 8.31
C THR A 123 13.28 -23.26 7.12
N ILE A 124 14.58 -23.07 6.83
CA ILE A 124 15.06 -22.33 5.66
C ILE A 124 14.62 -23.01 4.36
N ASN A 125 14.86 -24.32 4.24
CA ASN A 125 14.47 -25.07 3.05
C ASN A 125 12.96 -25.02 2.80
N LYS A 126 12.15 -25.07 3.87
CA LYS A 126 10.70 -24.88 3.79
C LYS A 126 10.33 -23.48 3.30
N ALA A 127 10.96 -22.43 3.83
CA ALA A 127 10.75 -21.06 3.36
C ALA A 127 11.11 -20.89 1.88
N LEU A 128 12.24 -21.46 1.44
CA LEU A 128 12.67 -21.47 0.05
C LEU A 128 11.65 -22.20 -0.84
N LYS A 129 11.19 -23.37 -0.42
CA LYS A 129 10.19 -24.17 -1.16
C LYS A 129 8.88 -23.41 -1.33
N VAL A 130 8.35 -22.80 -0.27
CA VAL A 130 7.13 -21.98 -0.33
C VAL A 130 7.29 -20.79 -1.29
N CYS A 131 8.45 -20.14 -1.30
CA CYS A 131 8.71 -19.03 -2.23
C CYS A 131 8.80 -19.54 -3.68
N GLU A 132 9.44 -20.69 -3.92
CA GLU A 132 9.51 -21.30 -5.24
C GLU A 132 8.12 -21.69 -5.76
N ASP A 133 7.31 -22.35 -4.94
CA ASP A 133 5.95 -22.77 -5.29
C ASP A 133 5.07 -21.56 -5.64
N PHE A 134 5.22 -20.46 -4.90
CA PHE A 134 4.56 -19.20 -5.25
C PHE A 134 5.00 -18.67 -6.61
N LEU A 135 6.30 -18.65 -6.92
CA LEU A 135 6.80 -18.21 -8.23
C LEU A 135 6.27 -19.10 -9.37
N GLN A 136 6.22 -20.42 -9.17
CA GLN A 136 5.68 -21.38 -10.13
C GLN A 136 4.17 -21.16 -10.38
N SER A 137 3.41 -20.83 -9.33
CA SER A 137 1.98 -20.49 -9.47
C SER A 137 1.74 -19.24 -10.33
N LEU A 138 2.66 -18.26 -10.30
CA LEU A 138 2.58 -17.07 -11.15
C LEU A 138 2.90 -17.38 -12.62
N GLU A 139 3.79 -18.34 -12.85
CA GLU A 139 4.13 -18.88 -14.18
C GLU A 139 3.09 -19.90 -14.68
N HIS A 140 2.04 -20.18 -13.90
CA HIS A 140 1.03 -21.21 -14.18
C HIS A 140 1.65 -22.60 -14.44
N SER A 141 2.83 -22.85 -13.85
CA SER A 141 3.57 -24.13 -13.98
C SER A 141 3.05 -25.20 -13.02
N ASP A 142 2.03 -24.87 -12.23
CA ASP A 142 1.35 -25.73 -11.26
C ASP A 142 0.04 -26.34 -11.80
N ILE A 143 -0.42 -25.94 -12.99
CA ILE A 143 -1.70 -26.38 -13.59
C ILE A 143 -1.86 -27.91 -13.61
N ASP A 144 -0.79 -28.65 -13.88
CA ASP A 144 -0.81 -30.12 -14.00
C ASP A 144 -0.60 -30.84 -12.66
N THR A 145 -0.54 -30.10 -11.55
CA THR A 145 -0.26 -30.66 -10.22
C THR A 145 -1.54 -30.76 -9.39
N ASN A 146 -1.84 -31.95 -8.87
CA ASN A 146 -3.06 -32.19 -8.09
C ASN A 146 -3.17 -31.23 -6.89
N LEU A 147 -4.17 -30.33 -6.95
CA LEU A 147 -4.45 -29.27 -5.96
C LEU A 147 -4.74 -29.80 -4.55
N GLU A 148 -5.20 -31.04 -4.41
CA GLU A 148 -5.50 -31.66 -3.10
C GLU A 148 -4.24 -32.11 -2.33
N THR A 149 -3.08 -32.26 -2.99
CA THR A 149 -1.84 -32.78 -2.38
C THR A 149 -0.80 -31.73 -1.99
N GLN A 150 -1.01 -30.44 -2.25
CA GLN A 150 0.04 -29.40 -2.10
C GLN A 150 -0.17 -28.42 -0.94
N GLN A 151 -1.32 -28.44 -0.25
CA GLN A 151 -1.49 -27.54 0.89
C GLN A 151 -0.66 -28.05 2.07
N THR A 152 0.38 -27.30 2.43
CA THR A 152 1.15 -27.55 3.64
C THR A 152 0.18 -27.64 4.83
N PRO A 153 0.19 -28.77 5.57
CA PRO A 153 -0.72 -29.01 6.68
C PRO A 153 -0.69 -27.89 7.74
N ALA A 154 -1.81 -27.70 8.45
CA ALA A 154 -1.93 -26.65 9.46
C ALA A 154 -0.89 -26.79 10.59
N GLN A 155 -0.60 -28.02 11.02
CA GLN A 155 0.42 -28.33 12.03
C GLN A 155 1.81 -27.90 11.56
N GLU A 156 2.13 -28.26 10.32
CA GLU A 156 3.40 -27.92 9.68
C GLU A 156 3.62 -26.40 9.55
N TRP A 157 2.55 -25.62 9.42
CA TRP A 157 2.61 -24.16 9.47
C TRP A 157 2.80 -23.62 10.88
N ALA A 158 2.21 -24.24 11.90
CA ALA A 158 2.41 -23.85 13.29
C ALA A 158 3.88 -24.00 13.70
N GLU A 159 4.47 -25.16 13.39
CA GLU A 159 5.89 -25.45 13.65
C GLU A 159 6.84 -24.47 12.92
N PHE A 160 6.53 -24.16 11.66
CA PHE A 160 7.27 -23.17 10.90
C PHE A 160 7.18 -21.77 11.53
N LEU A 161 5.97 -21.33 11.89
CA LEU A 161 5.75 -20.01 12.46
C LEU A 161 6.41 -19.87 13.83
N ASP A 162 6.36 -20.90 14.67
CA ASP A 162 7.04 -20.89 15.97
C ASP A 162 8.56 -20.77 15.80
N SER A 163 9.13 -21.49 14.84
CA SER A 163 10.55 -21.34 14.47
C SER A 163 10.87 -19.93 13.97
N TYR A 164 10.03 -19.37 13.09
CA TYR A 164 10.17 -18.00 12.60
C TYR A 164 10.14 -16.98 13.75
N TYR A 165 9.18 -17.09 14.66
CA TYR A 165 9.06 -16.20 15.81
C TYR A 165 10.26 -16.31 16.76
N LEU A 166 10.72 -17.53 17.04
CA LEU A 166 11.89 -17.77 17.89
C LEU A 166 13.15 -17.11 17.31
N VAL A 167 13.37 -17.23 16.00
CA VAL A 167 14.55 -16.70 15.32
C VAL A 167 14.47 -15.18 15.17
N VAL A 168 13.39 -14.69 14.54
CA VAL A 168 13.30 -13.30 14.09
C VAL A 168 12.84 -12.35 15.19
N HIS A 169 12.00 -12.81 16.12
CA HIS A 169 11.53 -11.99 17.25
C HIS A 169 12.27 -12.32 18.55
N GLY A 170 12.56 -13.61 18.78
CA GLY A 170 13.31 -14.05 19.96
C GLY A 170 14.82 -13.81 19.86
N GLY A 171 15.34 -13.52 18.67
CA GLY A 171 16.76 -13.24 18.45
C GLY A 171 17.66 -14.45 18.72
N ALA A 172 17.14 -15.67 18.56
CA ALA A 172 17.90 -16.89 18.75
C ALA A 172 19.17 -16.90 17.88
N GLU A 173 20.28 -17.35 18.44
CA GLU A 173 21.49 -17.61 17.66
C GLU A 173 21.22 -18.77 16.71
N ILE A 174 21.56 -18.59 15.44
CA ILE A 174 21.31 -19.57 14.38
C ILE A 174 22.63 -20.11 13.85
N ASP A 175 22.64 -21.41 13.58
CA ASP A 175 23.69 -22.02 12.76
C ASP A 175 23.15 -22.17 11.33
N SER A 176 23.64 -21.34 10.41
CA SER A 176 23.25 -21.36 9.01
C SER A 176 24.47 -21.56 8.12
N SER A 177 24.44 -22.59 7.28
CA SER A 177 25.48 -22.84 6.28
C SER A 177 25.55 -21.72 5.24
N ASP A 178 26.76 -21.32 4.84
CA ASP A 178 27.03 -20.34 3.78
C ASP A 178 26.28 -20.68 2.48
N TYR A 179 26.13 -21.98 2.19
CA TYR A 179 25.35 -22.48 1.06
C TYR A 179 23.89 -21.99 1.12
N LEU A 180 23.23 -22.11 2.27
CA LEU A 180 21.84 -21.68 2.45
C LEU A 180 21.69 -20.17 2.32
N VAL A 181 22.68 -19.39 2.79
CA VAL A 181 22.68 -17.92 2.65
C VAL A 181 22.66 -17.51 1.17
N ILE A 182 23.45 -18.18 0.32
CA ILE A 182 23.47 -17.94 -1.13
C ILE A 182 22.09 -18.21 -1.75
N HIS A 183 21.44 -19.31 -1.38
CA HIS A 183 20.10 -19.64 -1.84
C HIS A 183 19.05 -18.63 -1.37
N CYS A 184 19.13 -18.15 -0.12
CA CYS A 184 18.27 -17.08 0.39
C CYS A 184 18.44 -15.79 -0.44
N LYS A 185 19.70 -15.37 -0.70
CA LYS A 185 20.00 -14.19 -1.53
C LYS A 185 19.39 -14.33 -2.92
N ALA A 186 19.60 -15.47 -3.59
CA ALA A 186 19.08 -15.72 -4.93
C ALA A 186 17.54 -15.71 -4.97
N MET A 187 16.89 -16.35 -4.00
CA MET A 187 15.43 -16.38 -3.90
C MET A 187 14.85 -14.97 -3.70
N LEU A 188 15.44 -14.16 -2.81
CA LEU A 188 14.98 -12.79 -2.58
C LEU A 188 15.08 -11.91 -3.82
N GLN A 189 16.11 -12.09 -4.66
CA GLN A 189 16.22 -11.36 -5.93
C GLN A 189 15.10 -11.74 -6.90
N ARG A 190 14.70 -13.01 -6.97
CA ARG A 190 13.55 -13.45 -7.78
C ARG A 190 12.23 -12.91 -7.22
N MET A 191 12.03 -13.01 -5.91
CA MET A 191 10.84 -12.47 -5.23
C MET A 191 10.68 -10.96 -5.43
N LYS A 192 11.79 -10.20 -5.52
CA LYS A 192 11.77 -8.75 -5.73
C LYS A 192 11.12 -8.34 -7.06
N ILE A 193 11.18 -9.21 -8.07
CA ILE A 193 10.62 -8.94 -9.41
C ILE A 193 9.08 -8.97 -9.37
N VAL A 194 8.51 -9.86 -8.55
CA VAL A 194 7.06 -10.10 -8.49
C VAL A 194 6.36 -9.47 -7.30
N ASN A 195 7.11 -9.05 -6.27
CA ASN A 195 6.57 -8.41 -5.07
C ASN A 195 7.14 -6.99 -4.92
N PRO A 196 6.42 -5.96 -5.40
CA PRO A 196 6.83 -4.55 -5.26
C PRO A 196 7.00 -4.09 -3.81
N GLN A 197 6.39 -4.79 -2.85
CA GLN A 197 6.40 -4.44 -1.43
C GLN A 197 7.52 -5.15 -0.65
N LEU A 198 8.34 -5.99 -1.30
CA LEU A 198 9.36 -6.82 -0.64
C LEU A 198 10.34 -6.00 0.22
N GLU A 199 10.71 -4.79 -0.20
CA GLU A 199 11.63 -3.95 0.58
C GLU A 199 10.93 -3.28 1.77
N ILE A 200 9.74 -2.72 1.56
CA ILE A 200 9.02 -1.96 2.60
C ILE A 200 8.46 -2.83 3.72
N GLU A 201 8.20 -4.10 3.43
CA GLU A 201 7.54 -5.02 4.36
C GLU A 201 8.44 -5.48 5.51
N GLY A 202 9.76 -5.30 5.42
CA GLY A 202 10.71 -5.61 6.48
C GLY A 202 10.91 -7.11 6.75
N ILE A 203 11.22 -7.43 8.03
CA ILE A 203 11.51 -8.78 8.53
C ILE A 203 10.59 -9.19 9.68
N HIS A 204 9.91 -8.25 10.33
CA HIS A 204 9.15 -8.53 11.54
C HIS A 204 7.70 -8.89 11.26
N ASN A 205 7.29 -8.93 9.99
CA ASN A 205 5.94 -9.26 9.54
C ASN A 205 4.84 -8.51 10.33
N ILE A 206 5.06 -7.19 10.51
CA ILE A 206 4.13 -6.34 11.25
C ILE A 206 2.94 -6.00 10.36
N TRP A 207 1.74 -6.08 10.94
CA TRP A 207 0.47 -5.69 10.34
C TRP A 207 -0.21 -4.62 11.19
N ILE A 208 -0.85 -3.65 10.51
CA ILE A 208 -1.67 -2.63 11.15
C ILE A 208 -3.14 -3.05 11.08
N ILE A 209 -3.77 -3.18 12.25
CA ILE A 209 -5.16 -3.60 12.41
C ILE A 209 -6.00 -2.34 12.66
N LYS A 210 -6.88 -2.02 11.71
CA LYS A 210 -7.71 -0.81 11.72
C LYS A 210 -9.19 -1.20 11.96
N PRO A 211 -9.81 -0.78 13.07
CA PRO A 211 -11.24 -0.94 13.25
C PRO A 211 -12.01 -0.04 12.29
N GLY A 212 -13.02 -0.59 11.64
CA GLY A 212 -13.91 0.16 10.78
C GLY A 212 -14.66 1.26 11.53
N ALA A 213 -14.99 2.33 10.81
CA ALA A 213 -15.76 3.47 11.30
C ALA A 213 -15.11 4.35 12.38
N LYS A 214 -13.85 4.11 12.78
CA LYS A 214 -13.09 5.01 13.66
C LYS A 214 -12.08 5.84 12.84
N SER A 215 -12.06 7.15 13.09
CA SER A 215 -11.08 8.10 12.53
C SER A 215 -10.11 8.59 13.62
N ARG A 216 -9.06 9.32 13.21
CA ARG A 216 -8.03 9.92 14.09
C ARG A 216 -7.11 8.92 14.80
N GLY A 217 -6.92 7.74 14.19
CA GLY A 217 -6.04 6.68 14.69
C GLY A 217 -6.54 5.93 15.93
N ARG A 218 -7.79 6.14 16.35
CA ARG A 218 -8.36 5.47 17.53
C ARG A 218 -8.56 3.97 17.30
N GLY A 219 -8.00 3.15 18.18
CA GLY A 219 -8.15 1.70 18.16
C GLY A 219 -7.28 0.98 17.12
N ILE A 220 -6.39 1.70 16.45
CA ILE A 220 -5.36 1.10 15.59
C ILE A 220 -4.38 0.33 16.47
N LYS A 221 -4.09 -0.92 16.10
CA LYS A 221 -3.07 -1.75 16.74
C LYS A 221 -2.06 -2.19 15.69
N CYS A 222 -0.83 -2.42 16.12
CA CYS A 222 0.16 -3.16 15.34
C CYS A 222 0.36 -4.51 16.03
N ALA A 223 0.42 -5.58 15.25
CA ALA A 223 0.74 -6.91 15.74
C ALA A 223 1.59 -7.64 14.69
N ASN A 224 2.40 -8.58 15.17
CA ASN A 224 3.35 -9.36 14.39
C ASN A 224 3.24 -10.87 14.67
N ARG A 225 2.12 -11.29 15.25
CA ARG A 225 1.77 -12.71 15.39
C ARG A 225 0.40 -12.99 14.82
N LEU A 226 0.32 -14.06 14.02
CA LEU A 226 -0.89 -14.44 13.31
C LEU A 226 -2.06 -14.77 14.26
N ASP A 227 -1.78 -15.53 15.32
CA ASP A 227 -2.74 -15.88 16.38
C ASP A 227 -3.37 -14.62 17.00
N GLN A 228 -2.54 -13.67 17.42
CA GLN A 228 -2.98 -12.41 18.01
C GLN A 228 -3.82 -11.58 17.03
N ILE A 229 -3.44 -11.52 15.75
CA ILE A 229 -4.20 -10.79 14.73
C ILE A 229 -5.58 -11.43 14.53
N LEU A 230 -5.65 -12.75 14.46
CA LEU A 230 -6.89 -13.48 14.26
C LEU A 230 -7.81 -13.43 15.49
N ASP A 231 -7.24 -13.45 16.70
CA ASP A 231 -8.01 -13.40 17.95
C ASP A 231 -8.60 -12.02 18.21
N LEU A 232 -7.92 -10.95 17.81
CA LEU A 232 -8.45 -9.59 17.83
C LEU A 232 -9.76 -9.44 17.02
N VAL A 233 -9.97 -10.30 16.00
CA VAL A 233 -11.18 -10.30 15.18
C VAL A 233 -12.28 -11.18 15.78
N LYS A 234 -11.94 -12.21 16.56
CA LYS A 234 -12.91 -13.12 17.20
C LYS A 234 -13.52 -12.54 18.48
N GLY A 235 -12.79 -11.69 19.21
CA GLY A 235 -13.12 -11.29 20.58
C GLY A 235 -14.30 -10.33 20.80
N ASP A 236 -14.96 -9.81 19.76
CA ASP A 236 -16.10 -8.90 19.92
C ASP A 236 -17.26 -9.22 18.95
N PRO A 237 -18.28 -9.98 19.42
CA PRO A 237 -19.47 -10.32 18.64
C PRO A 237 -20.26 -9.12 18.10
N LYS A 238 -20.17 -7.94 18.73
CA LYS A 238 -20.83 -6.72 18.26
C LYS A 238 -20.06 -6.06 17.11
N LEU A 239 -18.72 -6.12 17.10
CA LEU A 239 -17.89 -5.63 16.00
C LEU A 239 -17.86 -6.58 14.78
N ILE A 240 -18.08 -7.87 15.00
CA ILE A 240 -18.31 -8.86 13.92
C ILE A 240 -19.58 -8.50 13.15
N LYS A 241 -20.66 -8.09 13.83
CA LYS A 241 -21.91 -7.63 13.18
C LYS A 241 -21.74 -6.36 12.33
N GLU A 242 -20.75 -5.52 12.62
CA GLU A 242 -20.48 -4.27 11.86
C GLU A 242 -19.45 -4.41 10.73
N ASN A 243 -18.81 -5.59 10.60
CA ASN A 243 -18.16 -6.10 9.38
C ASN A 243 -17.00 -5.25 8.78
N LYS A 244 -16.14 -4.60 9.59
CA LYS A 244 -15.17 -3.63 9.04
C LYS A 244 -13.76 -3.63 9.64
N TRP A 245 -13.21 -4.77 10.05
CA TRP A 245 -11.78 -4.84 10.38
C TRP A 245 -10.95 -4.94 9.10
N VAL A 246 -10.05 -3.98 8.90
CA VAL A 246 -9.05 -4.03 7.84
C VAL A 246 -7.69 -4.29 8.46
N VAL A 247 -6.99 -5.30 7.98
CA VAL A 247 -5.56 -5.47 8.22
C VAL A 247 -4.80 -4.98 6.99
N GLN A 248 -3.72 -4.25 7.22
CA GLN A 248 -2.88 -3.71 6.14
C GLN A 248 -1.42 -3.98 6.48
N LYS A 249 -0.57 -4.26 5.50
CA LYS A 249 0.84 -4.49 5.76
C LYS A 249 1.47 -3.20 6.27
N TYR A 250 2.15 -3.28 7.41
CA TYR A 250 2.86 -2.13 7.97
C TYR A 250 4.18 -1.91 7.22
N LEU A 251 4.47 -0.65 6.87
CA LEU A 251 5.77 -0.24 6.32
C LEU A 251 6.82 -0.22 7.43
N GLU A 252 7.64 -1.27 7.47
CA GLU A 252 8.71 -1.43 8.46
C GLU A 252 9.96 -0.64 8.09
N ARG A 253 10.18 -0.39 6.80
CA ARG A 253 11.37 0.32 6.28
C ARG A 253 11.00 1.63 5.56
N PRO A 254 10.34 2.59 6.23
CA PRO A 254 10.09 3.90 5.64
C PRO A 254 11.39 4.70 5.52
N PHE A 255 11.39 5.74 4.70
CA PHE A 255 12.38 6.81 4.77
C PHE A 255 12.28 7.50 6.12
N LEU A 256 13.43 7.75 6.74
CA LEU A 256 13.54 8.44 8.02
C LEU A 256 14.31 9.74 7.80
N ILE A 257 13.87 10.80 8.46
CA ILE A 257 14.59 12.07 8.53
C ILE A 257 15.12 12.16 9.95
N HIS A 258 16.44 12.18 10.11
CA HIS A 258 17.09 12.13 11.43
C HIS A 258 16.50 11.02 12.33
N ASP A 259 16.44 9.80 11.79
CA ASP A 259 15.86 8.61 12.43
C ASP A 259 14.41 8.76 12.93
N THR A 260 13.69 9.76 12.40
CA THR A 260 12.32 10.07 12.80
C THR A 260 11.36 9.74 11.66
N LYS A 261 10.34 8.93 11.99
CA LYS A 261 9.27 8.58 11.07
C LYS A 261 8.37 9.79 10.81
N PHE A 262 7.92 9.95 9.57
CA PHE A 262 6.98 10.99 9.19
C PHE A 262 5.98 10.48 8.14
N ASP A 263 4.89 11.22 7.97
CA ASP A 263 4.00 11.10 6.81
C ASP A 263 3.83 12.46 6.11
N VAL A 264 3.32 12.43 4.88
CA VAL A 264 3.04 13.63 4.06
C VAL A 264 1.53 13.79 3.94
N ARG A 265 1.02 14.96 4.33
CA ARG A 265 -0.36 15.38 4.03
C ARG A 265 -0.40 16.13 2.70
N GLN A 266 -1.01 15.51 1.70
CA GLN A 266 -1.24 16.08 0.38
C GLN A 266 -2.70 16.46 0.19
N TRP A 267 -3.00 17.66 -0.28
CA TRP A 267 -4.37 18.07 -0.62
C TRP A 267 -4.68 17.91 -2.10
N PHE A 268 -5.95 17.60 -2.38
CA PHE A 268 -6.52 17.65 -3.71
C PHE A 268 -7.99 18.00 -3.66
N LEU A 269 -8.49 18.60 -4.73
CA LEU A 269 -9.85 19.08 -4.87
C LEU A 269 -10.52 18.34 -6.02
N VAL A 270 -11.69 17.77 -5.77
CA VAL A 270 -12.56 17.22 -6.82
C VAL A 270 -13.69 18.21 -7.08
N THR A 271 -13.79 18.69 -8.31
CA THR A 271 -14.84 19.65 -8.71
C THR A 271 -15.97 19.03 -9.50
N ASP A 272 -15.77 17.83 -10.02
CA ASP A 272 -16.77 17.08 -10.79
C ASP A 272 -16.37 15.59 -10.79
N TRP A 273 -17.35 14.68 -10.75
CA TRP A 273 -17.14 13.24 -10.90
C TRP A 273 -17.55 12.73 -12.29
N ASN A 274 -18.26 13.55 -13.09
CA ASN A 274 -18.70 13.19 -14.43
C ASN A 274 -18.74 14.41 -15.40
N PRO A 275 -17.61 14.75 -16.04
CA PRO A 275 -16.35 13.99 -16.02
C PRO A 275 -15.54 14.20 -14.74
N LEU A 276 -14.90 13.13 -14.25
CA LEU A 276 -13.98 13.22 -13.11
C LEU A 276 -12.92 14.30 -13.36
N THR A 277 -12.90 15.32 -12.52
CA THR A 277 -12.03 16.50 -12.60
C THR A 277 -11.31 16.69 -11.27
N VAL A 278 -10.00 16.46 -11.27
CA VAL A 278 -9.16 16.45 -10.07
C VAL A 278 -8.07 17.52 -10.17
N TRP A 279 -7.97 18.32 -9.11
CA TRP A 279 -6.95 19.35 -8.94
C TRP A 279 -6.01 18.96 -7.81
N PHE A 280 -4.70 18.93 -8.10
CA PHE A 280 -3.64 18.70 -7.13
C PHE A 280 -3.19 20.01 -6.52
N TYR A 281 -2.99 20.06 -5.21
CA TYR A 281 -2.41 21.25 -4.57
C TYR A 281 -0.89 21.13 -4.54
N LYS A 282 -0.16 22.03 -5.18
CA LYS A 282 1.32 21.95 -5.32
C LYS A 282 2.08 22.02 -4.00
N LYS A 283 1.42 22.42 -2.90
CA LYS A 283 1.99 22.47 -1.55
C LYS A 283 1.46 21.35 -0.67
N CYS A 284 2.33 20.81 0.18
CA CYS A 284 2.02 19.81 1.18
C CYS A 284 2.78 20.10 2.48
N TYR A 285 2.51 19.33 3.52
CA TYR A 285 3.29 19.38 4.75
C TYR A 285 3.55 17.98 5.32
N LEU A 286 4.67 17.84 6.01
CA LEU A 286 5.09 16.62 6.68
C LEU A 286 4.67 16.66 8.14
N ARG A 287 4.29 15.50 8.68
CA ARG A 287 3.99 15.32 10.11
C ARG A 287 4.97 14.30 10.69
N PHE A 288 5.77 14.73 11.65
CA PHE A 288 6.71 13.86 12.36
C PHE A 288 6.03 13.10 13.51
N SER A 289 6.49 11.87 13.75
CA SER A 289 6.17 11.12 14.97
C SER A 289 7.03 11.61 16.14
N THR A 290 6.46 11.70 17.34
CA THR A 290 7.22 11.83 18.59
C THR A 290 7.70 10.43 19.01
N HIS A 291 8.93 10.08 18.60
CA HIS A 291 9.78 8.96 19.06
C HIS A 291 9.17 7.54 19.10
N SER A 292 9.82 6.56 18.46
CA SER A 292 9.52 5.10 18.52
C SER A 292 8.06 4.65 18.27
N MET A 293 7.14 5.59 18.05
CA MET A 293 5.73 5.33 17.83
C MET A 293 5.42 5.22 16.34
N HIS A 294 4.69 4.16 16.00
CA HIS A 294 4.34 3.78 14.62
C HIS A 294 3.43 4.79 13.88
N LEU A 295 2.83 5.76 14.56
CA LEU A 295 1.79 6.64 14.02
C LEU A 295 2.25 8.11 14.03
N CYS A 296 2.06 8.85 12.94
CA CYS A 296 2.48 10.27 12.83
C CYS A 296 1.32 11.28 12.96
N ASN A 297 0.11 10.79 13.29
CA ASN A 297 -1.10 11.61 13.35
C ASN A 297 -1.03 12.68 14.45
N ASN A 298 -1.10 13.97 14.08
CA ASN A 298 -1.05 15.10 15.02
C ASN A 298 -2.08 14.98 16.19
N SER A 299 -3.24 14.38 15.95
CA SER A 299 -4.24 14.14 17.00
C SER A 299 -3.77 13.23 18.14
N ILE A 300 -2.80 12.36 17.86
CA ILE A 300 -2.13 11.46 18.83
C ILE A 300 -0.87 12.16 19.37
N GLN A 301 -0.10 12.77 18.48
CA GLN A 301 1.21 13.36 18.80
C GLN A 301 1.12 14.54 19.79
N LYS A 302 0.12 15.41 19.64
CA LYS A 302 -0.05 16.59 20.51
C LYS A 302 -0.31 16.28 21.99
N SER A 303 -0.75 15.06 22.30
CA SER A 303 -1.06 14.61 23.67
C SER A 303 0.10 13.85 24.33
N LEU A 304 1.18 13.58 23.60
CA LEU A 304 2.32 12.83 24.10
C LEU A 304 3.41 13.79 24.57
N ARG A 305 3.99 13.52 25.75
CA ARG A 305 5.17 14.28 26.24
C ARG A 305 6.40 13.85 25.42
N PRO A 306 7.19 14.78 24.86
CA PRO A 306 8.44 14.44 24.18
C PRO A 306 9.41 13.78 25.17
N LEU A 307 9.94 12.60 24.84
CA LEU A 307 11.05 11.98 25.57
C LEU A 307 12.40 12.57 25.11
N LEU A 308 13.40 12.49 26.00
CA LEU A 308 14.70 13.20 25.98
C LEU A 308 15.64 12.98 24.77
N GLN A 309 15.33 12.09 23.82
CA GLN A 309 16.22 11.73 22.71
C GLN A 309 15.71 12.24 21.34
N ARG A 310 15.43 13.54 21.24
CA ARG A 310 15.01 14.15 19.97
C ARG A 310 16.20 14.74 19.23
N HIS A 311 16.33 14.46 17.94
CA HIS A 311 17.32 15.15 17.11
C HIS A 311 16.97 16.64 16.99
N GLY A 312 17.94 17.52 17.27
CA GLY A 312 17.72 18.97 17.35
C GLY A 312 17.19 19.61 16.05
N SER A 313 17.41 18.97 14.91
CA SER A 313 16.91 19.43 13.59
C SER A 313 15.41 19.14 13.35
N ILE A 314 14.75 18.34 14.18
CA ILE A 314 13.31 18.10 14.06
C ILE A 314 12.57 19.27 14.73
N PRO A 315 11.69 19.99 14.00
CA PRO A 315 11.10 21.24 14.48
C PRO A 315 10.16 20.98 15.65
N VAL A 316 10.14 21.86 16.65
CA VAL A 316 9.45 21.63 17.94
C VAL A 316 7.99 21.19 17.77
N ASP A 317 7.31 21.75 16.78
CA ASP A 317 5.91 21.54 16.42
C ASP A 317 5.63 20.28 15.57
N ASN A 318 6.66 19.47 15.28
CA ASN A 318 6.58 18.22 14.50
C ASN A 318 6.06 18.41 13.07
N MET A 319 6.24 19.57 12.45
CA MET A 319 5.81 19.80 11.07
C MET A 319 6.85 20.48 10.20
N TRP A 320 7.00 20.00 8.97
CA TRP A 320 7.74 20.69 7.92
C TRP A 320 6.81 21.09 6.78
N SER A 321 7.08 22.26 6.19
CA SER A 321 6.56 22.60 4.87
C SER A 321 7.26 21.78 3.78
N VAL A 322 6.64 21.71 2.60
CA VAL A 322 7.27 21.12 1.42
C VAL A 322 8.59 21.79 1.06
N ASP A 323 8.75 23.09 1.31
CA ASP A 323 9.98 23.82 0.97
C ASP A 323 11.15 23.44 1.89
N GLN A 324 10.88 23.26 3.19
CA GLN A 324 11.86 22.70 4.13
C GLN A 324 12.28 21.30 3.72
N PHE A 325 11.32 20.48 3.27
CA PHE A 325 11.61 19.13 2.80
C PHE A 325 12.38 19.09 1.48
N LYS A 326 12.05 19.98 0.51
CA LYS A 326 12.80 20.11 -0.76
C LYS A 326 14.23 20.56 -0.52
N THR A 327 14.43 21.50 0.39
CA THR A 327 15.76 21.95 0.81
C THR A 327 16.58 20.79 1.38
N PHE A 328 15.93 19.90 2.15
CA PHE A 328 16.56 18.70 2.67
C PHE A 328 16.88 17.65 1.58
N LEU A 329 16.02 17.48 0.56
CA LEU A 329 16.12 16.38 -0.39
C LEU A 329 16.94 16.63 -1.68
N CYS A 330 17.22 17.87 -2.09
CA CYS A 330 17.80 18.16 -3.41
C CYS A 330 17.17 17.33 -4.56
N THR A 331 15.88 17.58 -4.80
CA THR A 331 15.02 17.21 -5.96
C THR A 331 14.59 15.74 -6.16
N LYS A 332 13.27 15.52 -6.24
CA LYS A 332 12.51 15.05 -7.44
C LYS A 332 11.00 14.94 -7.16
N ASP A 333 10.21 15.05 -8.23
CA ASP A 333 8.75 15.21 -8.26
C ASP A 333 7.98 13.87 -8.28
N ARG A 334 6.84 13.77 -7.58
CA ARG A 334 5.97 12.56 -7.60
C ARG A 334 4.49 12.91 -7.41
N GLU A 335 3.72 12.97 -8.51
CA GLU A 335 2.28 13.28 -8.53
C GLU A 335 1.36 12.07 -8.84
N ARG A 336 1.90 10.91 -9.24
CA ARG A 336 1.11 9.83 -9.89
C ARG A 336 0.21 9.01 -8.96
N ALA A 337 0.63 8.74 -7.73
CA ALA A 337 -0.11 7.85 -6.82
C ALA A 337 -1.50 8.39 -6.43
N LEU A 338 -1.70 9.72 -6.49
CA LEU A 338 -2.96 10.35 -6.13
C LEU A 338 -4.04 10.19 -7.22
N ILE A 339 -3.64 10.22 -8.49
CA ILE A 339 -4.56 10.09 -9.63
C ILE A 339 -5.23 8.71 -9.60
N TYR A 340 -4.45 7.65 -9.38
CA TYR A 340 -4.94 6.26 -9.38
C TYR A 340 -5.97 6.00 -8.27
N ALA A 341 -5.71 6.50 -7.06
CA ALA A 341 -6.63 6.32 -5.94
C ALA A 341 -8.01 6.95 -6.21
N LEU A 342 -8.06 8.05 -6.96
CA LEU A 342 -9.31 8.76 -7.26
C LEU A 342 -10.10 8.17 -8.41
N GLN A 343 -9.42 7.59 -9.41
CA GLN A 343 -10.09 6.87 -10.50
C GLN A 343 -10.93 5.70 -9.97
N THR A 344 -10.43 4.97 -8.96
CA THR A 344 -11.16 3.83 -8.37
C THR A 344 -12.34 4.21 -7.50
N ALA A 345 -12.42 5.47 -7.04
CA ALA A 345 -13.51 5.96 -6.18
C ALA A 345 -14.70 6.51 -6.98
N GLN A 346 -14.60 6.58 -8.32
CA GLN A 346 -15.56 7.28 -9.17
C GLN A 346 -16.99 6.71 -9.09
N ASP A 347 -17.14 5.38 -8.95
CA ASP A 347 -18.44 4.71 -8.98
C ASP A 347 -19.21 4.76 -7.66
N LEU A 348 -18.55 5.17 -6.57
CA LEU A 348 -19.16 5.22 -5.24
C LEU A 348 -19.80 6.56 -4.91
N ILE A 349 -19.59 7.57 -5.77
CA ILE A 349 -19.95 8.95 -5.47
C ILE A 349 -20.99 9.42 -6.46
N GLU A 350 -22.15 9.77 -5.94
CA GLU A 350 -23.19 10.43 -6.72
C GLU A 350 -22.70 11.82 -7.12
N SER A 351 -22.48 12.00 -8.42
CA SER A 351 -22.13 13.31 -8.97
C SER A 351 -23.34 14.24 -8.84
N ARG A 352 -23.10 15.42 -8.28
CA ARG A 352 -24.05 16.52 -8.31
C ARG A 352 -23.38 17.75 -8.90
N LYS A 353 -24.07 18.43 -9.81
CA LYS A 353 -23.61 19.73 -10.29
C LYS A 353 -23.54 20.70 -9.10
N ASN A 354 -22.55 21.60 -9.11
CA ASN A 354 -22.35 22.60 -8.05
C ASN A 354 -21.93 22.04 -6.68
N THR A 355 -21.40 20.82 -6.65
CA THR A 355 -20.68 20.29 -5.48
C THR A 355 -19.21 20.10 -5.79
N PHE A 356 -18.35 20.42 -4.84
CA PHE A 356 -16.92 20.17 -4.88
C PHE A 356 -16.49 19.63 -3.53
N GLU A 357 -15.37 18.93 -3.43
CA GLU A 357 -14.87 18.48 -2.13
C GLU A 357 -13.34 18.49 -2.08
N LEU A 358 -12.82 19.05 -1.00
CA LEU A 358 -11.40 19.06 -0.68
C LEU A 358 -11.08 17.83 0.17
N TYR A 359 -10.07 17.09 -0.24
CA TYR A 359 -9.62 15.86 0.42
C TYR A 359 -8.15 15.99 0.84
N GLY A 360 -7.76 15.19 1.84
CA GLY A 360 -6.36 15.05 2.26
C GLY A 360 -5.91 13.61 2.12
N ALA A 361 -4.90 13.34 1.31
CA ALA A 361 -4.24 12.04 1.22
C ALA A 361 -3.00 12.01 2.11
N ASP A 362 -2.82 10.89 2.80
CA ASP A 362 -1.68 10.64 3.69
C ASP A 362 -0.73 9.65 3.01
N PHE A 363 0.51 10.07 2.80
CA PHE A 363 1.54 9.24 2.17
C PHE A 363 2.70 8.97 3.12
N MET A 364 3.32 7.80 2.99
CA MET A 364 4.62 7.49 3.56
C MET A 364 5.64 7.34 2.44
N LEU A 365 6.89 7.70 2.68
CA LEU A 365 7.96 7.44 1.71
C LEU A 365 8.74 6.18 2.13
N ASP A 366 9.13 5.36 1.17
CA ASP A 366 10.15 4.32 1.39
C ASP A 366 11.57 4.87 1.23
N ARG A 367 12.58 4.03 1.50
CA ARG A 367 14.00 4.41 1.45
C ARG A 367 14.45 4.96 0.08
N ASP A 368 13.78 4.57 -0.99
CA ASP A 368 14.00 5.04 -2.36
C ASP A 368 13.09 6.23 -2.73
N LEU A 369 12.48 6.84 -1.71
CA LEU A 369 11.55 7.97 -1.77
C LEU A 369 10.25 7.68 -2.54
N HIS A 370 9.84 6.42 -2.72
CA HIS A 370 8.54 6.10 -3.32
C HIS A 370 7.38 6.38 -2.37
N PRO A 371 6.33 7.08 -2.85
CA PRO A 371 5.17 7.40 -2.04
C PRO A 371 4.22 6.22 -1.99
N TRP A 372 3.88 5.84 -0.77
CA TRP A 372 2.92 4.81 -0.43
C TRP A 372 1.68 5.46 0.19
N LEU A 373 0.55 5.35 -0.49
CA LEU A 373 -0.72 5.87 -0.01
C LEU A 373 -1.16 5.07 1.23
N LEU A 374 -1.48 5.77 2.31
CA LEU A 374 -1.93 5.15 3.56
C LEU A 374 -3.44 5.27 3.75
N GLU A 375 -3.98 6.47 3.49
CA GLU A 375 -5.40 6.78 3.59
C GLU A 375 -5.74 8.06 2.80
N ILE A 376 -7.00 8.18 2.42
CA ILE A 376 -7.60 9.43 1.92
C ILE A 376 -8.62 9.86 2.96
N ASN A 377 -8.61 11.12 3.35
CA ASN A 377 -9.51 11.73 4.31
C ASN A 377 -10.44 12.72 3.62
N SER A 378 -11.75 12.48 3.71
CA SER A 378 -12.75 13.53 3.45
C SER A 378 -12.72 14.57 4.57
N SER A 379 -12.96 15.83 4.22
CA SER A 379 -12.91 16.95 5.17
C SER A 379 -11.61 16.98 6.00
N PRO A 380 -10.43 17.08 5.38
CA PRO A 380 -9.17 17.20 6.10
C PRO A 380 -9.21 18.39 7.06
N THR A 381 -8.55 18.25 8.22
CA THR A 381 -8.53 19.32 9.21
C THR A 381 -7.89 20.60 8.65
N MET A 382 -8.53 21.73 8.90
CA MET A 382 -8.05 23.08 8.54
C MET A 382 -7.67 23.90 9.78
N ALA A 383 -7.45 23.23 10.91
CA ALA A 383 -7.10 23.89 12.16
C ALA A 383 -5.67 24.44 12.08
N PRO A 384 -5.43 25.71 12.47
CA PRO A 384 -4.10 26.32 12.48
C PRO A 384 -3.30 25.83 13.70
N SER A 385 -2.98 24.54 13.75
CA SER A 385 -2.33 23.91 14.91
C SER A 385 -0.86 24.26 15.08
N THR A 386 -0.21 24.69 14.00
CA THR A 386 1.22 25.05 13.90
C THR A 386 1.36 26.22 12.94
N PRO A 387 2.48 26.97 12.93
CA PRO A 387 2.71 28.01 11.93
C PRO A 387 2.59 27.48 10.48
N VAL A 388 3.07 26.27 10.22
CA VAL A 388 2.96 25.59 8.92
C VAL A 388 1.49 25.41 8.51
N THR A 389 0.67 24.83 9.40
CA THR A 389 -0.75 24.60 9.11
C THR A 389 -1.57 25.88 9.10
N ALA A 390 -1.23 26.88 9.92
CA ALA A 390 -1.89 28.18 9.91
C ALA A 390 -1.77 28.87 8.55
N HIS A 391 -0.56 28.87 7.97
CA HIS A 391 -0.33 29.43 6.64
C HIS A 391 -0.97 28.57 5.54
N LEU A 392 -0.64 27.28 5.49
CA LEU A 392 -1.04 26.42 4.38
C LEU A 392 -2.56 26.14 4.34
N CYS A 393 -3.22 25.96 5.50
CA CYS A 393 -4.67 25.75 5.53
C CYS A 393 -5.44 27.02 5.13
N ALA A 394 -4.91 28.21 5.39
CA ALA A 394 -5.51 29.45 4.91
C ALA A 394 -5.38 29.56 3.39
N ALA A 395 -4.16 29.33 2.87
CA ALA A 395 -3.86 29.39 1.43
C ALA A 395 -4.69 28.40 0.61
N VAL A 396 -4.75 27.12 1.01
CA VAL A 396 -5.53 26.11 0.27
C VAL A 396 -7.03 26.41 0.26
N GLN A 397 -7.56 27.02 1.33
CA GLN A 397 -8.95 27.44 1.36
C GLN A 397 -9.23 28.60 0.40
N GLU A 398 -8.32 29.57 0.33
CA GLU A 398 -8.44 30.68 -0.61
C GLU A 398 -8.33 30.19 -2.06
N ASP A 399 -7.35 29.34 -2.36
CA ASP A 399 -7.15 28.76 -3.69
C ASP A 399 -8.32 27.85 -4.10
N THR A 400 -8.93 27.16 -3.15
CA THR A 400 -10.17 26.39 -3.40
C THR A 400 -11.26 27.33 -3.90
N LEU A 401 -11.43 28.51 -3.28
CA LEU A 401 -12.40 29.51 -3.74
C LEU A 401 -12.06 30.02 -5.15
N ARG A 402 -10.79 30.25 -5.46
CA ARG A 402 -10.35 30.65 -6.80
C ARG A 402 -10.75 29.61 -7.86
N VAL A 403 -10.52 28.32 -7.57
CA VAL A 403 -10.91 27.23 -8.49
C VAL A 403 -12.42 27.13 -8.67
N VAL A 404 -13.20 27.23 -7.59
CA VAL A 404 -14.65 26.95 -7.66
C VAL A 404 -15.52 28.17 -7.97
N LEU A 405 -15.01 29.39 -7.77
CA LEU A 405 -15.71 30.66 -8.04
C LEU A 405 -15.11 31.36 -9.26
N ASP A 406 -13.83 31.72 -9.21
CA ASP A 406 -13.23 32.59 -10.24
C ASP A 406 -13.19 31.88 -11.60
N ARG A 407 -12.88 30.57 -11.62
CA ARG A 407 -12.91 29.80 -12.88
C ARG A 407 -14.29 29.59 -13.46
N ARG A 408 -15.37 29.76 -12.68
CA ARG A 408 -16.74 29.77 -13.24
C ARG A 408 -16.99 31.01 -14.05
N VAL A 409 -16.41 32.14 -13.66
CA VAL A 409 -16.51 33.42 -14.37
C VAL A 409 -15.53 33.45 -15.54
N LYS A 410 -14.26 33.11 -15.29
CA LYS A 410 -13.19 33.13 -16.29
C LYS A 410 -12.39 31.83 -16.25
N ARG A 411 -12.51 31.00 -17.28
CA ARG A 411 -11.85 29.67 -17.33
C ARG A 411 -10.33 29.74 -17.20
N THR A 412 -9.68 30.87 -17.49
CA THR A 412 -8.23 31.10 -17.38
C THR A 412 -7.83 31.82 -16.09
N ALA A 413 -8.75 32.00 -15.14
CA ALA A 413 -8.44 32.60 -13.84
C ALA A 413 -7.36 31.83 -13.09
N ASN A 414 -6.59 32.56 -12.29
CA ASN A 414 -5.56 32.02 -11.41
C ASN A 414 -6.18 31.00 -10.45
N THR A 415 -5.53 29.85 -10.29
CA THR A 415 -5.95 28.77 -9.38
C THR A 415 -5.12 28.69 -8.10
N GLY A 416 -4.27 29.69 -7.88
CA GLY A 416 -3.20 29.68 -6.89
C GLY A 416 -2.30 28.47 -7.09
N ASP A 417 -2.13 27.70 -6.02
CA ASP A 417 -1.30 26.51 -6.04
C ASP A 417 -2.03 25.24 -6.52
N PHE A 418 -3.31 25.32 -6.89
CA PHE A 418 -3.97 24.19 -7.57
C PHE A 418 -3.52 24.03 -9.01
N GLN A 419 -3.25 22.79 -9.41
CA GLN A 419 -2.96 22.35 -10.77
C GLN A 419 -3.96 21.27 -11.19
N LEU A 420 -4.52 21.39 -12.39
CA LEU A 420 -5.38 20.34 -12.94
C LEU A 420 -4.52 19.15 -13.36
N ILE A 421 -4.65 18.02 -12.68
CA ILE A 421 -3.87 16.80 -12.95
C ILE A 421 -4.66 15.73 -13.68
N TYR A 422 -5.99 15.78 -13.59
CA TYR A 422 -6.85 14.83 -14.28
C TYR A 422 -8.18 15.46 -14.66
N LYS A 423 -8.58 15.22 -15.90
CA LYS A 423 -9.92 15.52 -16.38
C LYS A 423 -10.32 14.46 -17.39
N LYS A 424 -11.29 13.62 -17.03
CA LYS A 424 -11.81 12.61 -17.96
C LYS A 424 -12.39 13.32 -19.19
N VAL A 425 -11.97 12.95 -20.39
CA VAL A 425 -12.63 13.42 -21.61
C VAL A 425 -13.99 12.74 -21.67
N ARG A 426 -15.07 13.51 -21.85
CA ARG A 426 -16.39 12.93 -22.16
C ARG A 426 -16.28 12.30 -23.54
N ASN A 427 -15.95 11.02 -23.61
CA ASN A 427 -16.14 10.28 -24.84
C ASN A 427 -17.65 10.19 -25.05
N SER A 428 -18.14 10.84 -26.11
CA SER A 428 -19.45 10.59 -26.67
C SER A 428 -19.46 9.17 -27.26
N PHE A 429 -19.57 8.15 -26.40
CA PHE A 429 -20.05 6.86 -26.86
C PHE A 429 -21.56 7.01 -27.08
N PRO A 430 -22.06 6.84 -28.32
CA PRO A 430 -23.48 6.99 -28.58
C PRO A 430 -24.21 5.88 -27.82
N PHE A 431 -25.34 6.24 -27.20
CA PHE A 431 -26.30 5.36 -26.51
C PHE A 431 -26.80 4.16 -27.36
N VAL A 432 -26.34 4.00 -28.59
CA VAL A 432 -26.77 2.98 -29.56
C VAL A 432 -26.05 1.63 -29.38
N MET A 433 -24.87 1.59 -28.74
CA MET A 433 -24.11 0.33 -28.62
C MET A 433 -24.63 -0.62 -27.52
N LEU A 434 -25.38 -0.12 -26.53
CA LEU A 434 -26.04 -0.97 -25.53
C LEU A 434 -27.28 -1.69 -26.08
N TYR A 435 -27.92 -1.17 -27.12
CA TYR A 435 -29.06 -1.84 -27.77
C TYR A 435 -28.61 -2.98 -28.70
N PHE A 436 -27.43 -2.87 -29.33
CA PHE A 436 -26.91 -3.92 -30.22
C PHE A 436 -26.30 -5.13 -29.49
N LEU A 437 -25.81 -4.95 -28.26
CA LEU A 437 -25.29 -6.06 -27.44
C LEU A 437 -26.38 -6.98 -26.85
N SER A 438 -27.67 -6.59 -26.95
CA SER A 438 -28.80 -7.42 -26.52
C SER A 438 -29.31 -8.39 -27.59
N MET A 439 -28.86 -8.31 -28.85
CA MET A 439 -29.47 -9.04 -29.98
C MET A 439 -28.47 -9.81 -30.87
N CYS A 440 -27.17 -9.86 -30.57
CA CYS A 440 -26.21 -10.64 -31.36
C CYS A 440 -25.59 -11.77 -30.54
N THR A 441 -26.21 -12.95 -30.59
CA THR A 441 -25.63 -14.23 -30.21
C THR A 441 -24.54 -14.64 -31.21
N THR A 442 -23.34 -14.07 -31.08
CA THR A 442 -22.07 -14.73 -31.45
C THR A 442 -20.91 -13.88 -30.93
N VAL A 443 -20.37 -14.25 -29.77
CA VAL A 443 -19.11 -13.68 -29.28
C VAL A 443 -17.97 -14.36 -30.05
N ARG A 444 -17.34 -13.64 -30.98
CA ARG A 444 -15.98 -13.96 -31.42
C ARG A 444 -15.02 -13.45 -30.34
N VAL A 445 -14.33 -14.37 -29.68
CA VAL A 445 -13.21 -14.05 -28.79
C VAL A 445 -11.98 -13.88 -29.67
N GLU A 446 -11.61 -12.64 -29.98
CA GLU A 446 -10.22 -12.37 -30.38
C GLU A 446 -9.37 -12.37 -29.12
N GLY A 447 -8.51 -13.39 -29.00
CA GLY A 447 -7.60 -13.53 -27.88
C GLY A 447 -6.68 -12.31 -27.77
N PHE A 448 -6.65 -11.67 -26.61
CA PHE A 448 -5.62 -10.72 -26.28
C PHE A 448 -4.27 -11.44 -26.22
N ARG A 449 -3.19 -10.79 -26.69
CA ARG A 449 -1.83 -11.28 -26.49
C ARG A 449 -1.62 -11.55 -24.99
N VAL A 450 -1.42 -12.82 -24.66
CA VAL A 450 -0.93 -13.27 -23.36
C VAL A 450 0.35 -12.48 -23.06
N LYS A 451 0.42 -11.87 -21.87
CA LYS A 451 1.66 -11.23 -21.39
C LYS A 451 2.78 -12.27 -21.53
N CYS A 452 3.89 -11.91 -22.16
CA CYS A 452 5.06 -12.79 -22.20
C CYS A 452 5.41 -13.24 -20.77
N PRO A 453 5.73 -14.52 -20.55
CA PRO A 453 6.17 -14.99 -19.25
C PRO A 453 7.36 -14.13 -18.80
N TYR A 454 7.33 -13.69 -17.54
CA TYR A 454 8.52 -13.10 -16.91
C TYR A 454 9.58 -14.19 -16.89
N SER A 455 10.63 -14.07 -17.70
CA SER A 455 11.76 -14.99 -17.66
C SER A 455 12.54 -14.75 -16.36
N LEU A 456 12.18 -15.49 -15.31
CA LEU A 456 12.98 -15.51 -14.08
C LEU A 456 14.32 -16.21 -14.38
N PRO A 457 15.46 -15.67 -13.90
CA PRO A 457 16.74 -16.33 -14.07
C PRO A 457 16.74 -17.68 -13.31
N PRO A 458 17.26 -18.77 -13.92
CA PRO A 458 17.27 -20.09 -13.30
C PRO A 458 18.13 -20.10 -12.04
N LEU A 459 17.69 -20.84 -11.01
CA LEU A 459 18.56 -21.26 -9.91
C LEU A 459 19.69 -22.11 -10.50
N LYS A 460 20.94 -21.63 -10.44
CA LYS A 460 22.11 -22.42 -10.85
C LYS A 460 22.17 -23.67 -9.97
N SER A 461 21.69 -24.79 -10.48
CA SER A 461 21.98 -26.11 -9.92
C SER A 461 23.43 -26.44 -10.25
N SER A 462 24.28 -26.55 -9.24
CA SER A 462 25.57 -27.24 -9.39
C SER A 462 25.30 -28.73 -9.44
N SER A 463 24.89 -29.26 -10.60
CA SER A 463 24.84 -30.70 -10.81
C SER A 463 26.23 -31.22 -11.15
N CYS A 464 26.77 -32.08 -10.27
CA CYS A 464 27.90 -32.96 -10.53
C CYS A 464 27.84 -33.57 -11.93
N ALA A 465 28.96 -33.50 -12.65
CA ALA A 465 29.13 -34.17 -13.93
C ALA A 465 29.07 -35.69 -13.75
N VAL A 466 28.17 -36.35 -14.46
CA VAL A 466 28.20 -37.80 -14.69
C VAL A 466 28.86 -38.05 -16.06
N PRO A 467 29.80 -39.00 -16.21
CA PRO A 467 30.57 -39.18 -17.45
C PRO A 467 29.70 -39.71 -18.59
N LYS A 468 29.95 -39.19 -19.80
CA LYS A 468 29.30 -39.61 -21.06
C LYS A 468 29.63 -41.07 -21.40
N HIS A 469 28.62 -41.93 -21.44
CA HIS A 469 28.71 -43.23 -22.11
C HIS A 469 28.71 -43.05 -23.64
N ARG A 470 29.65 -43.72 -24.30
CA ARG A 470 29.80 -43.79 -25.78
C ARG A 470 28.59 -44.51 -26.41
N SER A 471 28.03 -43.90 -27.45
CA SER A 471 27.05 -44.50 -28.37
C SER A 471 27.71 -45.50 -29.33
N PRO A 472 27.05 -46.63 -29.67
CA PRO A 472 27.59 -47.60 -30.62
C PRO A 472 27.37 -47.18 -32.09
N SER A 473 28.34 -47.56 -32.91
CA SER A 473 28.47 -47.34 -34.35
C SER A 473 27.34 -47.96 -35.18
N LYS A 474 26.83 -47.19 -36.15
CA LYS A 474 25.89 -47.66 -37.18
C LYS A 474 26.63 -48.46 -38.26
N THR A 475 26.27 -49.73 -38.41
CA THR A 475 26.70 -50.61 -39.51
C THR A 475 25.81 -50.37 -40.73
N ARG A 476 26.43 -50.14 -41.91
CA ARG A 476 25.76 -50.06 -43.23
C ARG A 476 25.46 -51.47 -43.74
N VAL A 477 24.24 -51.69 -44.26
CA VAL A 477 23.88 -52.87 -45.07
C VAL A 477 23.80 -52.43 -46.56
N PRO A 478 24.29 -53.22 -47.54
CA PRO A 478 24.37 -52.81 -48.94
C PRO A 478 23.11 -53.17 -49.75
N GLN A 479 22.77 -52.33 -50.73
CA GLN A 479 21.81 -52.64 -51.79
C GLN A 479 22.37 -53.73 -52.72
N GLN A 480 21.62 -54.81 -52.92
CA GLN A 480 21.92 -55.87 -53.89
C GLN A 480 21.49 -55.45 -55.32
N LYS A 481 22.36 -55.74 -56.29
CA LYS A 481 22.02 -55.84 -57.71
C LYS A 481 21.49 -57.25 -58.00
N LYS A 482 20.21 -57.36 -58.35
CA LYS A 482 19.71 -57.88 -59.63
C LYS A 482 18.19 -57.93 -59.62
#